data_AF-A0A952NMC5-F1
#
_entry.id   AF-A0A952NMC5-F1
#
_cell.length_a   1.000
_cell.length_b   1.000
_cell.length_c   1.000
_cell.angle_alpha   90.00
_cell.angle_beta   90.00
_cell.angle_gamma   90.00
#
_symmetry.space_group_name_H-M   'P 1'
#
loop_
_entity.id
_entity.type
_entity.pdbx_description
1 polymer ?
#
loop_
_entity_poly.entity_id
_entity_poly.type
_entity_poly.pdbx_seq_one_letter_code
_entity_poly.pdbx_strand_id
1 'polypeptide(L)' 'MVVMIVSLISVLAFCVCCRFLIKTILKPVPQITNGTYKRSALRVQKAYSVFAWSVMTSAFLFTLVVSFVQVYTTL' A
#
# COMPACT_ATOMS: atom_id res chain seq x y z
N MET A 1 -16.74 5.72 22.00
CA MET A 1 -15.31 5.45 22.27
C MET A 1 -14.69 4.45 21.28
N VAL A 2 -15.26 3.26 21.11
CA VAL A 2 -14.72 2.22 20.19
C VAL A 2 -14.53 2.74 18.75
N VAL A 3 -15.51 3.50 18.22
CA VAL A 3 -15.45 4.06 16.86
C VAL A 3 -14.25 5.01 16.64
N MET A 4 -13.90 5.85 17.62
CA MET A 4 -12.73 6.73 17.53
C MET A 4 -11.40 5.95 17.54
N ILE A 5 -11.33 4.86 18.30
CA ILE A 5 -10.11 4.05 18.38
C ILE A 5 -9.88 3.34 17.04
N VAL A 6 -10.95 2.80 16.45
CA VAL A 6 -10.89 2.14 15.13
C VAL A 6 -10.56 3.14 14.02
N SER A 7 -11.10 4.37 14.07
CA SER A 7 -10.75 5.40 13.09
C SER A 7 -9.29 5.86 13.20
N LEU A 8 -8.76 6.01 14.42
CA LEU A 8 -7.34 6.32 14.61
C LEU A 8 -6.43 5.20 14.11
N ILE A 9 -6.75 3.94 14.42
CA ILE A 9 -5.97 2.78 13.97
C ILE A 9 -5.97 2.67 12.44
N SER A 10 -7.12 2.89 11.79
CA SER A 10 -7.22 2.84 10.32
C SER A 10 -6.41 3.94 9.63
N VAL A 11 -6.39 5.16 10.18
CA VAL A 11 -5.53 6.26 9.68
C VAL A 11 -4.05 5.92 9.84
N LEU A 12 -3.63 5.40 11.00
CA LEU A 12 -2.25 4.98 11.23
C LEU A 12 -1.85 3.83 10.28
N ALA A 13 -2.72 2.84 10.11
CA ALA A 13 -2.51 1.73 9.18
C ALA A 13 -2.35 2.24 7.73
N PHE A 14 -3.19 3.19 7.30
CA PHE A 14 -3.09 3.82 5.98
C PHE A 14 -1.75 4.52 5.78
N CYS A 15 -1.31 5.34 6.75
CA CYS A 15 -0.02 6.02 6.69
C CYS A 15 1.16 5.02 6.61
N VAL A 16 1.08 3.92 7.35
CA VAL A 16 2.08 2.85 7.30
C VAL A 16 2.09 2.16 5.93
N CYS A 17 0.93 1.84 5.35
CA CYS A 17 0.81 1.28 4.00
C CYS A 17 1.42 2.20 2.95
N CYS A 18 1.12 3.50 2.98
CA CYS A 18 1.71 4.49 2.09
C CYS A 18 3.24 4.53 2.23
N ARG A 19 3.76 4.48 3.45
CA ARG A 19 5.21 4.45 3.70
C ARG A 19 5.87 3.18 3.15
N PHE A 20 5.25 2.02 3.31
CA PHE A 20 5.74 0.75 2.74
C PHE A 20 5.68 0.75 1.21
N LEU A 21 4.64 1.31 0.62
CA LEU A 21 4.51 1.47 -0.82
C LEU A 21 5.63 2.36 -1.37
N ILE A 22 5.84 3.55 -0.80
CA ILE A 22 6.92 4.45 -1.21
C ILE A 22 8.29 3.77 -1.04
N LYS A 23 8.51 3.10 0.10
CA LYS A 23 9.76 2.38 0.37
C LYS A 23 10.00 1.24 -0.62
N THR A 24 8.97 0.49 -1.01
CA THR A 24 9.08 -0.62 -1.97
C THR A 24 9.32 -0.12 -3.40
N ILE A 25 8.71 1.00 -3.79
CA ILE A 25 8.98 1.66 -5.07
C ILE A 25 10.45 2.14 -5.13
N LEU A 26 10.88 2.87 -4.10
CA LEU A 26 12.21 3.48 -4.04
C LEU A 26 13.34 2.46 -3.78
N LYS A 27 13.04 1.28 -3.22
CA LYS A 27 14.08 0.27 -2.93
C LYS A 27 14.71 -0.20 -4.24
N PRO A 28 16.02 0.05 -4.47
CA PRO A 28 16.67 -0.37 -5.70
C PRO A 28 16.70 -1.90 -5.80
N VAL A 29 16.59 -2.43 -7.02
CA VAL A 29 16.76 -3.87 -7.27
C VAL A 29 18.25 -4.16 -7.14
N PRO A 30 18.68 -5.06 -6.23
CA PRO A 30 20.09 -5.37 -6.05
C PRO A 30 20.65 -5.95 -7.37
N GLN A 31 21.74 -5.36 -7.86
CA GLN A 31 22.43 -5.86 -9.04
C GLN A 31 23.26 -7.09 -8.65
N ILE A 32 22.66 -8.27 -8.73
CA ILE A 32 23.42 -9.52 -8.57
C ILE A 32 24.29 -9.71 -9.83
N THR A 33 25.60 -9.82 -9.63
CA THR A 33 26.62 -9.98 -10.68
C THR A 33 26.55 -11.34 -11.38
N ASN A 34 26.00 -12.37 -10.71
CA ASN A 34 25.98 -13.74 -11.22
C ASN A 34 24.56 -14.20 -11.60
N GLY A 35 24.23 -14.14 -12.90
CA GLY A 35 23.07 -14.82 -13.52
C GLY A 35 21.91 -13.91 -13.95
N THR A 36 21.67 -13.83 -15.27
CA THR A 36 20.55 -13.14 -15.91
C THR A 36 19.17 -13.62 -15.41
N TYR A 37 19.02 -14.93 -15.16
CA TYR A 37 17.77 -15.52 -14.65
C TYR A 37 17.38 -14.98 -13.25
N LYS A 38 18.37 -14.77 -12.37
CA LYS A 38 18.14 -14.24 -11.02
C LYS A 38 17.67 -12.78 -11.04
N ARG A 39 18.11 -11.99 -12.03
CA ARG A 39 17.70 -10.58 -12.19
C ARG A 39 16.23 -10.45 -12.60
N SER A 40 15.76 -11.30 -13.51
CA SER A 40 14.35 -11.30 -13.93
C SER A 40 13.42 -11.67 -12.77
N ALA A 41 13.75 -12.71 -12.01
CA ALA A 41 12.99 -13.11 -10.83
C ALA A 41 12.91 -11.99 -9.77
N LEU A 42 14.01 -11.28 -9.53
CA LEU A 42 14.06 -10.13 -8.60
C LEU A 42 13.19 -8.95 -9.04
N ARG A 43 13.11 -8.67 -10.36
CA ARG A 43 12.22 -7.62 -10.88
C ARG A 43 10.75 -8.00 -10.72
N VAL A 44 10.41 -9.26 -11.01
CA VAL A 44 9.04 -9.78 -10.83
C VAL A 44 8.65 -9.73 -9.36
N GLN A 45 9.52 -10.17 -8.44
CA GLN A 45 9.28 -10.07 -7.00
C GLN A 45 9.05 -8.62 -6.57
N LYS A 46 9.86 -7.67 -7.06
CA LYS A 46 9.64 -6.24 -6.77
C LYS A 46 8.29 -5.78 -7.33
N ALA A 47 7.96 -6.10 -8.58
CA ALA A 47 6.70 -5.71 -9.21
C ALA A 47 5.48 -6.23 -8.44
N TYR A 48 5.48 -7.51 -8.05
CA TYR A 48 4.44 -8.11 -7.22
C TYR A 48 4.34 -7.44 -5.85
N SER A 49 5.47 -7.12 -5.21
CA SER A 49 5.45 -6.42 -3.92
C SER A 49 4.83 -5.03 -4.04
N VAL A 50 5.19 -4.27 -5.08
CA VAL A 50 4.63 -2.94 -5.35
C VAL A 50 3.14 -3.04 -5.65
N PHE A 51 2.72 -4.03 -6.45
CA PHE A 51 1.32 -4.27 -6.79
C PHE A 51 0.49 -4.65 -5.55
N ALA A 52 1.00 -5.53 -4.68
CA ALA A 52 0.30 -5.90 -3.46
C ALA A 52 0.09 -4.70 -2.52
N TRP A 53 1.13 -3.88 -2.33
CA TRP A 53 1.02 -2.67 -1.50
C TRP A 53 0.12 -1.61 -2.15
N SER A 54 0.11 -1.48 -3.49
CA SER A 54 -0.78 -0.55 -4.19
C SER A 54 -2.23 -0.96 -4.08
N VAL A 55 -2.54 -2.26 -4.20
CA VAL A 55 -3.90 -2.79 -4.00
C VAL A 55 -4.39 -2.51 -2.58
N MET A 56 -3.59 -2.79 -1.55
CA MET A 56 -3.95 -2.49 -0.16
C MET A 56 -4.21 -0.99 0.06
N THR A 57 -3.32 -0.13 -0.45
CA THR A 57 -3.47 1.33 -0.31
C THR A 57 -4.72 1.84 -1.04
N SER A 58 -5.02 1.28 -2.23
CA SER A 58 -6.22 1.63 -3.00
C SER A 58 -7.52 1.23 -2.31
N ALA A 59 -7.56 0.07 -1.64
CA ALA A 59 -8.73 -0.38 -0.89
C ALA A 59 -9.02 0.55 0.29
N PHE A 60 -7.99 0.99 1.01
CA PHE A 60 -8.13 1.98 2.07
C PHE A 60 -8.65 3.32 1.53
N LEU A 61 -8.09 3.82 0.43
CA LEU A 61 -8.57 5.06 -0.21
C LEU A 61 -10.03 4.95 -0.64
N PHE A 62 -10.42 3.84 -1.26
CA PHE A 62 -11.80 3.61 -1.70
C PHE A 62 -12.77 3.62 -0.52
N THR A 63 -12.43 2.93 0.57
CA THR A 63 -13.23 2.92 1.80
C THR A 63 -13.39 4.32 2.38
N LEU A 64 -12.34 5.14 2.30
CA LEU A 64 -12.34 6.53 2.74
C LEU A 64 -13.29 7.38 1.90
N VAL A 65 -13.26 7.23 0.56
CA VAL A 65 -14.18 7.90 -0.36
C VAL A 65 -15.63 7.50 -0.09
N VAL A 66 -15.91 6.21 0.08
CA VAL A 66 -17.26 5.72 0.42
C VAL A 66 -17.74 6.33 1.74
N SER A 67 -16.86 6.39 2.75
CA SER A 67 -17.17 7.01 4.04
C SER A 67 -17.52 8.49 3.89
N PHE A 68 -16.77 9.23 3.07
CA PHE A 68 -17.08 10.64 2.75
C PHE A 68 -18.43 10.77 2.05
N VAL A 69 -18.68 9.99 0.99
CA VAL A 69 -19.96 10.02 0.26
C VAL A 69 -21.13 9.70 1.18
N GLN A 70 -20.98 8.73 2.08
CA GLN A 70 -22.00 8.40 3.06
C GLN A 70 -22.30 9.59 3.98
N VAL A 71 -21.28 10.29 4.49
CA VAL A 71 -21.48 11.49 5.32
C VAL A 71 -22.23 12.57 4.53
N TYR A 72 -21.86 12.84 3.28
CA TYR A 72 -22.50 13.89 2.46
C TYR A 72 -23.91 13.54 1.93
N THR A 73 -24.29 12.26 1.93
CA THR A 73 -25.61 11.81 1.46
C THR A 73 -26.59 11.55 2.60
N THR A 74 -26.09 11.37 3.82
CA THR A 74 -26.92 11.09 5.01
C THR A 74 -27.11 12.32 5.94
N LEU A 75 -26.37 13.41 5.70
CA LEU A 75 -26.58 14.74 6.27
C LEU A 75 -27.30 15.65 5.27
#